data_AF-A0A9W9IL60-F1
#
_entry.id   AF-A0A9W9IL60-F1
#
_cell.length_a   1.000
_cell.length_b   1.000
_cell.length_c   1.000
_cell.angle_alpha   90.00
_cell.angle_beta   90.00
_cell.angle_gamma   90.00
#
_symmetry.space_group_name_H-M   'P 1'
#
loop_
_entity.id
_entity.type
_entity.pdbx_description
1 polymer ?
#
loop_
_entity_poly.entity_id
_entity_poly.type
_entity_poly.pdbx_seq_one_letter_code
_entity_poly.pdbx_strand_id
1 'polypeptide(L)'
;MSLRSPPFQPVQFIPSALKETILSRTVSLLYAVAHETLSEGGNHWCLYLQVGPDESVCIDITPSYNIPGPKIPGESKAYMIMSLVPYLYLPSAQKAVGLQVRTGIQVQDFVDLLIQENRHRYEFDANG
;
A
#
# COMPACT_ATOMS: atom_id res chain seq x y z
N MET A 1 -28.20 23.38 7.54
CA MET A 1 -27.46 22.20 8.04
C MET A 1 -26.22 22.02 7.18
N SER A 2 -25.03 22.18 7.74
CA SER A 2 -23.78 21.88 7.01
C SER A 2 -23.47 20.40 7.20
N LEU A 3 -23.60 19.61 6.13
CA LEU A 3 -23.15 18.23 6.09
C LEU A 3 -21.62 18.25 6.12
N ARG A 4 -21.01 17.92 7.27
CA ARG A 4 -19.57 17.69 7.32
C ARG A 4 -19.28 16.39 6.57
N SER A 5 -18.42 16.45 5.55
CA SER A 5 -17.93 15.25 4.90
C SER A 5 -17.24 14.34 5.93
N PRO A 6 -17.37 13.01 5.79
CA PRO A 6 -16.69 12.09 6.69
C PRO A 6 -15.17 12.32 6.65
N PRO A 7 -14.48 12.07 7.78
CA PRO A 7 -13.04 12.22 7.83
C PRO A 7 -12.37 11.27 6.84
N PHE A 8 -11.37 11.77 6.12
CA PHE A 8 -10.56 11.00 5.19
C PHE A 8 -9.99 9.74 5.85
N GLN A 9 -10.23 8.58 5.22
CA GLN A 9 -9.69 7.30 5.64
C GLN A 9 -8.55 6.90 4.70
N PRO A 10 -7.27 7.09 5.10
CA PRO A 10 -6.13 6.82 4.24
C PRO A 10 -5.94 5.34 3.94
N VAL A 11 -6.38 4.46 4.84
CA VAL A 11 -6.15 3.01 4.73
C VAL A 11 -7.35 2.32 4.11
N GLN A 12 -7.16 1.66 2.97
CA GLN A 12 -8.21 1.04 2.18
C GLN A 12 -7.90 -0.43 1.88
N PHE A 13 -8.95 -1.24 1.73
CA PHE A 13 -8.83 -2.66 1.41
C PHE A 13 -9.62 -2.96 0.14
N ILE A 14 -9.03 -3.73 -0.77
CA ILE A 14 -9.65 -4.15 -2.01
C ILE A 14 -9.58 -5.69 -2.13
N PRO A 15 -10.74 -6.37 -2.17
CA PRO A 15 -12.08 -5.86 -1.88
C PRO A 15 -12.27 -5.56 -0.38
N SER A 16 -13.02 -4.50 -0.05
CA SER A 16 -13.17 -4.02 1.33
C SER A 16 -13.87 -5.03 2.26
N ALA A 17 -14.78 -5.83 1.71
CA ALA A 17 -15.47 -6.89 2.42
C ALA A 17 -14.51 -7.98 2.96
N LEU A 18 -13.30 -8.09 2.41
CA LEU A 18 -12.31 -9.09 2.80
C LEU A 18 -11.26 -8.54 3.77
N LYS A 19 -11.44 -7.34 4.34
CA LYS A 19 -10.47 -6.73 5.26
C LYS A 19 -9.93 -7.70 6.32
N GLU A 20 -10.81 -8.31 7.11
CA GLU A 20 -10.39 -9.20 8.21
C GLU A 20 -9.71 -10.47 7.68
N THR A 21 -10.17 -10.98 6.53
CA THR A 21 -9.53 -12.10 5.84
C THR A 21 -8.13 -11.73 5.37
N ILE A 22 -7.94 -10.54 4.78
CA ILE A 22 -6.63 -10.04 4.32
C ILE A 22 -5.68 -9.91 5.51
N LEU A 23 -6.12 -9.26 6.59
CA LEU A 23 -5.30 -9.00 7.77
C LEU A 23 -4.83 -10.28 8.48
N SER A 24 -5.65 -11.33 8.50
CA SER A 24 -5.36 -12.60 9.18
C SER A 24 -4.49 -13.58 8.39
N ARG A 25 -4.18 -13.30 7.11
CA ARG A 25 -3.31 -14.18 6.32
C ARG A 25 -1.88 -14.17 6.88
N THR A 26 -1.30 -15.36 7.02
CA THR A 26 0.12 -15.53 7.34
C THR A 26 0.98 -15.20 6.13
N VAL A 27 2.06 -14.46 6.36
CA VAL A 27 3.03 -14.07 5.33
C VAL A 27 4.21 -15.04 5.33
N SER A 28 4.57 -15.55 4.16
CA SER A 28 5.74 -16.43 3.97
C SER A 28 6.97 -15.68 3.45
N LEU A 29 6.75 -14.62 2.65
CA LEU A 29 7.81 -13.77 2.12
C LEU A 29 7.30 -12.34 1.92
N LEU A 30 8.18 -11.37 2.06
CA LEU A 30 7.94 -10.00 1.62
C LEU A 30 8.74 -9.73 0.36
N TYR A 31 8.12 -9.15 -0.66
CA TYR A 31 8.81 -8.60 -1.82
C TYR A 31 8.71 -7.07 -1.81
N ALA A 32 9.85 -6.39 -1.84
CA ALA A 32 9.91 -4.96 -2.16
C ALA A 32 10.08 -4.82 -3.68
N VAL A 33 9.10 -4.18 -4.33
CA VAL A 33 8.98 -4.19 -5.79
C VAL A 33 8.93 -2.76 -6.33
N ALA A 34 9.80 -2.47 -7.28
CA ALA A 34 9.78 -1.24 -8.07
C ALA A 34 8.99 -1.48 -9.36
N HIS A 35 7.95 -0.69 -9.59
CA HIS A 35 7.17 -0.64 -10.82
C HIS A 35 7.71 0.44 -11.75
N GLU A 36 6.84 1.15 -12.48
CA GLU A 36 7.21 2.07 -13.54
C GLU A 36 8.24 3.11 -13.06
N THR A 37 9.18 3.44 -13.94
CA THR A 37 10.09 4.55 -13.73
C THR A 37 9.32 5.85 -13.92
N LEU A 38 9.35 6.72 -12.92
CA LEU A 38 8.78 8.06 -12.97
C LEU A 38 9.66 8.97 -13.85
N SER A 39 9.10 10.06 -14.38
CA SER A 39 9.81 10.96 -15.31
C SER A 39 11.12 11.51 -14.73
N GLU A 40 11.19 11.71 -13.41
CA GLU A 40 12.35 12.26 -12.70
C GLU A 40 13.36 11.18 -12.23
N GLY A 41 13.21 9.93 -12.67
CA GLY A 41 14.20 8.86 -12.43
C GLY A 41 14.01 8.04 -11.15
N GLY A 42 12.88 8.20 -10.46
CA GLY A 42 12.42 7.30 -9.37
C GLY A 42 11.58 6.12 -9.86
N ASN A 43 11.09 5.27 -8.95
CA ASN A 43 10.10 4.24 -9.25
C ASN A 43 8.93 4.32 -8.27
N HIS A 44 7.75 3.90 -8.72
CA HIS A 44 6.65 3.59 -7.81
C HIS A 44 6.96 2.29 -7.06
N TRP A 45 7.00 2.32 -5.73
CA TRP A 45 7.37 1.15 -4.91
C TRP A 45 6.15 0.57 -4.19
N CYS A 46 5.96 -0.73 -4.34
CA CYS A 46 4.95 -1.50 -3.63
C CYS A 46 5.60 -2.60 -2.79
N LEU A 47 4.92 -2.99 -1.70
CA LEU A 47 5.27 -4.19 -0.94
C LEU A 47 4.27 -5.29 -1.27
N TYR A 48 4.76 -6.47 -1.64
CA TYR A 48 3.92 -7.66 -1.84
C TYR A 48 4.21 -8.66 -0.73
N LEU A 49 3.19 -8.95 0.07
CA LEU A 49 3.25 -9.93 1.13
C LEU A 49 2.72 -11.25 0.59
N GLN A 50 3.61 -12.21 0.35
CA GLN A 50 3.21 -13.53 -0.14
C GLN A 50 2.39 -14.26 0.94
N VAL A 51 1.15 -14.61 0.61
CA VAL A 51 0.19 -15.27 1.52
C VAL A 51 -0.29 -16.63 1.00
N GLY A 52 0.21 -17.04 -0.16
CA GLY A 52 -0.03 -18.33 -0.80
C GLY A 52 1.05 -18.67 -1.83
N PRO A 53 0.94 -19.81 -2.53
CA PRO A 53 1.93 -20.21 -3.55
C PRO A 53 2.07 -19.18 -4.67
N ASP A 54 0.95 -18.65 -5.14
CA ASP A 54 0.85 -17.67 -6.24
C ASP A 54 -0.08 -16.51 -5.86
N GLU A 55 -0.11 -16.12 -4.59
CA GLU A 55 -1.00 -15.09 -4.08
C GLU A 55 -0.26 -14.17 -3.11
N SER A 56 -0.49 -12.86 -3.25
CA SER A 56 0.07 -11.84 -2.38
C SER A 56 -0.99 -10.84 -1.92
N VAL A 57 -0.71 -10.15 -0.81
CA VAL A 57 -1.34 -8.87 -0.49
C VAL A 57 -0.40 -7.77 -0.92
N CYS A 58 -0.80 -6.97 -1.91
CA CYS A 58 -0.08 -5.78 -2.35
C CYS A 58 -0.44 -4.61 -1.44
N ILE A 59 0.56 -4.00 -0.81
CA ILE A 59 0.47 -2.71 -0.12
C ILE A 59 1.02 -1.66 -1.07
N ASP A 60 0.13 -0.76 -1.50
CA ASP A 60 0.39 0.29 -2.47
C ASP A 60 0.08 1.67 -1.86
N ILE A 61 0.99 2.62 -2.00
CA ILE A 61 0.79 4.02 -1.61
C ILE A 61 0.50 4.84 -2.86
N THR A 62 -0.74 5.27 -3.05
CA THR A 62 -1.15 5.99 -4.26
C THR A 62 -1.76 7.35 -3.92
N PRO A 63 -1.53 8.41 -4.71
CA PRO A 63 -2.19 9.70 -4.54
C PRO A 63 -3.72 9.59 -4.64
N SER A 64 -4.42 10.38 -3.83
CA SER A 64 -5.88 10.53 -3.93
C SER A 64 -6.28 11.42 -5.10
N TYR A 65 -5.38 12.28 -5.58
CA TYR A 65 -5.56 13.31 -6.62
C TYR A 65 -6.59 14.41 -6.32
N ASN A 66 -7.59 14.14 -5.48
CA ASN A 66 -8.74 15.02 -5.28
C ASN A 66 -8.99 15.39 -3.81
N ILE A 67 -8.20 14.87 -2.86
CA ILE A 67 -8.32 15.23 -1.44
C ILE A 67 -7.11 16.08 -1.05
N PRO A 68 -7.31 17.40 -0.84
CA PRO A 68 -6.21 18.31 -0.52
C PRO A 68 -5.43 17.89 0.73
N GLY A 69 -4.11 17.92 0.62
CA GLY A 69 -3.19 17.78 1.74
C GLY A 69 -3.13 19.04 2.61
N PRO A 70 -2.97 18.93 3.95
CA PRO A 70 -2.75 20.09 4.81
C PRO A 70 -1.33 20.66 4.76
N LYS A 71 -0.33 19.94 4.21
CA LYS A 71 1.08 20.37 4.26
C LYS A 71 1.55 21.01 2.97
N ILE A 72 1.16 20.47 1.82
CA ILE A 72 1.58 20.96 0.52
C ILE A 72 0.36 21.59 -0.19
N PRO A 73 0.30 22.93 -0.32
CA PRO A 73 -0.84 23.60 -0.94
C PRO A 73 -1.04 23.17 -2.40
N GLY A 74 -2.27 22.80 -2.76
CA GLY A 74 -2.62 22.39 -4.12
C GLY A 74 -2.42 20.89 -4.40
N GLU A 75 -1.84 20.16 -3.46
CA GLU A 75 -1.47 18.76 -3.63
C GLU A 75 -2.42 17.80 -2.90
N SER A 76 -2.19 16.49 -3.06
CA SER A 76 -3.15 15.47 -2.63
C SER A 76 -2.63 14.55 -1.53
N LYS A 77 -3.53 14.08 -0.66
CA LYS A 77 -3.23 13.04 0.32
C LYS A 77 -2.99 11.70 -0.37
N ALA A 78 -2.24 10.81 0.29
CA ALA A 78 -2.07 9.42 -0.12
C ALA A 78 -3.17 8.50 0.43
N TYR A 79 -3.53 7.50 -0.36
CA TYR A 79 -4.12 6.25 0.11
C TYR A 79 -3.04 5.20 0.29
N MET A 80 -3.14 4.42 1.36
CA MET A 80 -2.48 3.12 1.51
C MET A 80 -3.51 2.03 1.22
N ILE A 81 -3.36 1.35 0.09
CA ILE A 81 -4.30 0.36 -0.43
C ILE A 81 -3.71 -1.03 -0.23
N MET A 82 -4.48 -1.91 0.41
CA MET A 82 -4.16 -3.32 0.52
C MET A 82 -5.06 -4.14 -0.40
N SER A 83 -4.46 -4.77 -1.40
CA SER A 83 -5.16 -5.55 -2.41
C SER A 83 -4.73 -7.01 -2.37
N LEU A 84 -5.69 -7.93 -2.27
CA LEU A 84 -5.41 -9.36 -2.46
C LEU A 84 -5.29 -9.65 -3.96
N VAL A 85 -4.14 -10.17 -4.39
CA VAL A 85 -3.82 -10.37 -5.81
C VAL A 85 -3.36 -11.80 -6.11
N PRO A 86 -3.78 -12.40 -7.24
CA PRO A 86 -3.48 -13.78 -7.60
C PRO A 86 -2.12 -13.91 -8.31
N TYR A 87 -1.10 -13.24 -7.77
CA TYR A 87 0.29 -13.33 -8.22
C TYR A 87 1.23 -12.87 -7.09
N LEU A 88 2.51 -13.24 -7.18
CA LEU A 88 3.50 -12.83 -6.19
C LEU A 88 3.82 -11.33 -6.27
N TYR A 89 3.97 -10.82 -7.49
CA TYR A 89 4.08 -9.41 -7.86
C TYR A 89 3.86 -9.29 -9.38
N LEU A 90 3.62 -8.08 -9.90
CA LEU A 90 3.36 -7.90 -11.33
C LEU A 90 4.59 -8.27 -12.19
N PRO A 91 4.41 -8.98 -13.33
CA PRO A 91 5.50 -9.27 -14.26
C PRO A 91 6.18 -8.04 -14.86
N SER A 92 5.51 -6.89 -14.87
CA SER A 92 6.05 -5.61 -15.33
C SER A 92 6.99 -4.92 -14.33
N ALA A 93 7.24 -5.55 -13.17
CA ALA A 93 8.18 -5.05 -12.17
C ALA A 93 9.57 -4.81 -12.78
N GLN A 94 10.12 -3.62 -12.55
CA GLN A 94 11.47 -3.24 -12.96
C GLN A 94 12.52 -3.84 -12.01
N LYS A 95 12.14 -4.03 -10.74
CA LYS A 95 12.98 -4.68 -9.74
C LYS A 95 12.12 -5.35 -8.68
N ALA A 96 12.52 -6.53 -8.23
CA ALA A 96 11.93 -7.19 -7.08
C ALA A 96 13.05 -7.70 -6.17
N VAL A 97 12.92 -7.44 -4.87
CA VAL A 97 13.82 -7.96 -3.83
C VAL A 97 12.99 -8.71 -2.81
N GLY A 98 13.26 -10.01 -2.66
CA GLY A 98 12.62 -10.85 -1.65
C GLY A 98 13.34 -10.79 -0.30
N LEU A 99 12.57 -10.69 0.77
CA LEU A 99 13.03 -10.69 2.15
C LEU A 99 12.32 -11.79 2.93
N GLN A 100 13.13 -12.60 3.62
CA GLN A 100 12.60 -13.60 4.54
C GLN A 100 11.92 -12.91 5.73
N VAL A 101 10.78 -13.46 6.12
CA VAL A 101 10.01 -12.97 7.27
C VAL A 101 9.99 -14.03 8.37
N ARG A 102 9.69 -13.61 9.60
CA ARG A 102 9.56 -14.56 10.72
C ARG A 102 8.31 -15.41 10.52
N THR A 103 8.39 -16.69 10.87
CA THR A 103 7.25 -17.61 10.82
C THR A 103 6.10 -17.12 11.70
N GLY A 104 4.88 -17.25 11.19
CA GLY A 104 3.65 -16.92 11.94
C GLY A 104 3.28 -15.44 11.93
N ILE A 105 4.06 -14.59 11.26
CA ILE A 105 3.70 -13.18 11.07
C ILE A 105 2.50 -13.06 10.12
N GLN A 106 1.59 -12.16 10.44
CA GLN A 106 0.38 -11.90 9.66
C GLN A 106 0.50 -10.59 8.89
N VAL A 107 -0.35 -10.41 7.88
CA VAL A 107 -0.46 -9.13 7.14
C VAL A 107 -0.74 -7.97 8.10
N GLN A 108 -1.55 -8.21 9.14
CA GLN A 108 -1.85 -7.23 10.16
C GLN A 108 -0.59 -6.65 10.82
N ASP A 109 0.41 -7.48 11.13
CA ASP A 109 1.64 -7.01 11.78
C ASP A 109 2.40 -5.98 10.93
N PHE A 110 2.38 -6.15 9.60
CA PHE A 110 2.98 -5.18 8.67
C PHE A 110 2.15 -3.90 8.59
N VAL A 111 0.82 -4.03 8.47
CA VAL A 111 -0.08 -2.88 8.37
C VAL A 111 -0.01 -2.03 9.65
N ASP A 112 -0.04 -2.67 10.81
CA ASP A 112 0.03 -2.00 12.11
C ASP A 112 1.37 -1.27 12.27
N LEU A 113 2.49 -1.89 11.86
CA LEU A 113 3.80 -1.24 11.88
C LEU A 113 3.85 -0.01 10.96
N LEU A 114 3.34 -0.12 9.73
CA LEU A 114 3.28 1.02 8.81
C LEU A 114 2.38 2.15 9.34
N ILE A 115 1.29 1.80 10.03
CA ILE A 115 0.40 2.78 10.66
C ILE A 115 1.09 3.46 11.83
N GLN A 116 1.70 2.69 12.74
CA GLN A 116 2.44 3.18 13.89
C GLN A 116 3.55 4.17 13.47
N GLU A 117 4.25 3.85 12.39
CA GLU A 117 5.33 4.67 11.81
C GLU A 117 4.82 5.79 10.88
N ASN A 118 3.51 6.07 10.88
CA ASN A 118 2.85 7.12 10.08
C ASN A 118 3.06 7.01 8.56
N ARG A 119 3.39 5.82 8.03
CA ARG A 119 3.66 5.57 6.61
C ARG A 119 2.41 5.60 5.71
N HIS A 120 1.24 5.81 6.30
CA HIS A 120 -0.04 6.00 5.62
C HIS A 120 -0.43 7.49 5.47
N ARG A 121 0.44 8.43 5.89
CA ARG A 121 0.14 9.87 5.97
C ARG A 121 0.93 10.72 4.96
N TYR A 122 1.31 10.13 3.82
CA TYR A 122 2.00 10.86 2.78
C TYR A 122 1.08 11.86 2.05
N GLU A 123 1.71 12.89 1.50
CA GLU A 123 1.14 13.80 0.50
C GLU A 123 2.02 13.68 -0.76
N PHE A 124 1.38 13.75 -1.92
CA PHE A 124 2.04 13.63 -3.22
C PHE A 124 1.95 14.96 -3.94
N ASP A 125 3.08 15.42 -4.49
CA ASP A 125 3.10 16.54 -5.41
C ASP A 125 3.05 16.07 -6.88
N ALA A 126 3.09 17.01 -7.83
CA ALA A 126 3.06 16.70 -9.26
C ALA A 126 4.20 15.77 -9.75
N ASN A 127 5.28 15.61 -8.97
CA ASN A 127 6.45 14.79 -9.31
C ASN A 127 6.49 13.44 -8.57
N GLY A 128 5.54 13.19 -7.65
CA GLY A 128 5.52 12.01 -6.79
C GLY A 128 5.87 12.36 -5.35
#